data_AF-A0A346YRY8-F1
#
_entry.id   AF-A0A346YRY8-F1
#
_cell.length_a   1.000
_cell.length_b   1.000
_cell.length_c   1.000
_cell.angle_alpha   90.00
_cell.angle_beta   90.00
_cell.angle_gamma   90.00
#
_symmetry.space_group_name_H-M   'P 1'
#
loop_
_entity.id
_entity.type
_entity.pdbx_description
1 polymer ?
#
loop_
_entity_poly.entity_id
_entity_poly.type
_entity_poly.pdbx_seq_one_letter_code
_entity_poly.pdbx_strand_id
1 'polypeptide(L)'
;MSDKPVLSDPITLRIPQDILQDIQKIAETADRSRSWVIVRALKYYLMAEGAELLEIATARQEIKEGKVVDMDDLLDELDALTDTDDRARTDAA
;
A
#
# COMPACT_ATOMS: atom_id res chain seq x y z
N MET A 1 -0.95 26.51 4.15
CA MET A 1 -0.14 26.54 2.92
C MET A 1 -0.13 25.12 2.39
N SER A 2 -0.83 24.83 1.28
CA SER A 2 -0.83 23.46 0.74
C SER A 2 0.56 23.16 0.18
N ASP A 3 1.28 22.26 0.84
CA ASP A 3 2.61 21.86 0.41
C ASP A 3 2.45 21.06 -0.89
N LYS A 4 2.92 21.63 -2.01
CA LYS A 4 2.86 20.94 -3.30
C LYS A 4 3.89 19.82 -3.25
N PRO A 5 3.52 18.57 -3.60
CA PRO A 5 4.46 17.46 -3.55
C PRO A 5 5.66 17.74 -4.45
N VAL A 6 6.86 17.48 -3.93
CA VAL A 6 8.10 17.52 -4.71
C VAL A 6 7.99 16.48 -5.82
N LEU A 7 8.14 16.93 -7.06
CA LEU A 7 8.07 16.07 -8.23
C LEU A 7 9.45 15.50 -8.54
N SER A 8 9.49 14.28 -9.09
CA SER A 8 10.71 13.73 -9.67
C SER A 8 11.13 14.53 -10.91
N ASP A 9 12.35 14.28 -11.38
CA ASP A 9 12.72 14.64 -12.74
C ASP A 9 11.78 13.96 -13.76
N PRO A 10 11.61 14.54 -14.97
CA PRO A 10 10.81 13.93 -16.01
C PRO A 10 11.30 12.53 -16.37
N ILE A 11 10.37 11.56 -16.38
CA ILE A 11 10.65 10.21 -16.82
C ILE A 11 10.24 10.03 -18.29
N THR A 12 11.03 9.27 -19.05
CA THR A 12 10.64 8.82 -20.39
C THR A 12 9.98 7.45 -20.30
N LEU A 13 8.73 7.34 -20.73
CA LEU A 13 7.95 6.11 -20.68
C LEU A 13 7.51 5.70 -22.10
N ARG A 14 7.64 4.41 -22.43
CA ARG A 14 7.02 3.84 -23.64
C ARG A 14 5.73 3.14 -23.25
N ILE A 15 4.65 3.45 -23.95
CA ILE A 15 3.35 2.81 -23.79
C ILE A 15 2.77 2.46 -25.18
N PRO A 16 1.89 1.46 -25.27
CA PRO A 16 1.11 1.18 -26.49
C PRO A 16 0.37 2.42 -27.01
N GLN A 17 0.26 2.54 -28.34
CA GLN A 17 -0.29 3.74 -28.99
C GLN A 17 -1.79 3.92 -28.69
N ASP A 18 -2.54 2.83 -28.66
CA ASP A 18 -3.95 2.78 -28.27
C ASP A 18 -4.16 3.27 -26.83
N ILE A 19 -3.34 2.80 -25.89
CA ILE A 19 -3.38 3.28 -24.49
C ILE A 19 -3.06 4.78 -24.41
N LEU A 20 -2.07 5.27 -25.18
CA LEU A 20 -1.77 6.69 -25.23
C LEU A 20 -2.95 7.53 -25.74
N GLN A 21 -3.64 7.04 -26.78
CA GLN A 21 -4.83 7.70 -27.33
C GLN A 21 -5.96 7.78 -26.30
N ASP A 22 -6.21 6.71 -25.56
CA ASP A 22 -7.22 6.70 -24.50
C ASP A 22 -6.86 7.65 -23.35
N ILE A 23 -5.59 7.67 -22.92
CA ILE A 23 -5.10 8.62 -21.90
C ILE A 23 -5.31 10.08 -22.37
N GLN A 24 -5.01 10.37 -23.64
CA GLN A 24 -5.23 11.70 -24.23
C GLN A 24 -6.70 12.09 -24.20
N LYS A 25 -7.58 11.20 -24.64
CA LYS A 25 -9.03 11.43 -24.66
C LYS A 25 -9.61 11.65 -23.27
N ILE A 26 -9.16 10.86 -22.28
CA ILE A 26 -9.58 11.03 -20.88
C ILE A 26 -9.10 12.40 -20.34
N ALA A 27 -7.84 12.75 -20.60
CA ALA A 27 -7.26 14.01 -20.14
C ALA A 27 -8.01 15.23 -20.71
N GLU A 28 -8.31 15.22 -22.01
CA GLU A 28 -9.09 16.26 -22.69
C GLU A 28 -10.52 16.35 -22.13
N THR A 29 -11.21 15.21 -22.00
CA THR A 29 -12.58 15.17 -21.47
C THR A 29 -12.67 15.67 -20.03
N ALA A 30 -11.64 15.41 -19.23
CA ALA A 30 -11.58 15.79 -17.81
C ALA A 30 -11.02 17.19 -17.56
N ASP A 31 -10.57 17.91 -18.59
CA ASP A 31 -9.81 19.16 -18.48
C ASP A 31 -8.61 19.03 -17.52
N ARG A 32 -7.80 18.00 -17.77
CA ARG A 32 -6.61 17.64 -16.97
C ARG A 32 -5.42 17.32 -17.88
N SER A 33 -4.23 17.28 -17.28
CA SER A 33 -3.03 16.87 -18.02
C SER A 33 -2.96 15.34 -18.16
N ARG A 34 -2.26 14.86 -19.20
CA ARG A 34 -1.91 13.43 -19.34
C ARG A 34 -1.19 12.90 -18.09
N SER A 35 -0.29 13.71 -17.53
CA SER A 35 0.43 13.38 -16.29
C SER A 35 -0.52 13.14 -15.12
N TRP A 36 -1.60 13.93 -15.00
CA TRP A 36 -2.61 13.70 -13.95
C TRP A 36 -3.29 12.34 -14.10
N VAL A 37 -3.66 11.94 -15.33
CA VAL A 37 -4.27 10.62 -15.59
C VAL A 37 -3.31 9.50 -15.24
N ILE A 38 -2.05 9.61 -15.68
CA ILE A 38 -1.01 8.60 -15.43
C ILE A 38 -0.72 8.48 -13.93
N VAL A 39 -0.46 9.59 -13.24
CA VAL A 39 -0.20 9.60 -11.79
C VAL A 39 -1.40 9.05 -11.03
N ARG A 40 -2.63 9.34 -11.46
CA ARG A 40 -3.83 8.77 -10.84
C ARG A 40 -3.86 7.25 -11.00
N ALA A 41 -3.63 6.73 -12.19
CA ALA A 41 -3.58 5.29 -12.43
C ALA A 41 -2.49 4.60 -11.58
N LEU A 42 -1.30 5.19 -11.52
CA LEU A 42 -0.20 4.68 -10.70
C LEU A 42 -0.54 4.68 -9.20
N LYS A 43 -1.24 5.71 -8.70
CA LYS A 43 -1.73 5.73 -7.32
C LYS A 43 -2.70 4.59 -7.04
N TYR A 44 -3.64 4.32 -7.95
CA TYR A 44 -4.55 3.18 -7.79
C TYR A 44 -3.81 1.84 -7.78
N TYR A 45 -2.82 1.67 -8.66
CA TYR A 45 -1.97 0.48 -8.62
C TYR A 45 -1.26 0.33 -7.27
N LEU A 46 -0.65 1.41 -6.76
CA LEU A 46 0.05 1.41 -5.47
C LEU A 46 -0.86 1.19 -4.26
N MET A 47 -2.14 1.53 -4.36
CA MET A 47 -3.14 1.27 -3.31
C MET A 47 -3.70 -0.15 -3.33
N ALA A 48 -3.52 -0.87 -4.44
CA ALA A 48 -4.01 -2.23 -4.63
C ALA A 48 -2.82 -3.20 -4.69
N GLU A 49 -2.57 -3.84 -5.83
CA GLU A 49 -1.48 -4.81 -6.04
C GLU A 49 -0.11 -4.30 -5.59
N GLY A 50 0.18 -3.01 -5.81
CA GLY A 50 1.45 -2.42 -5.39
C GLY A 50 1.64 -2.39 -3.88
N ALA A 51 0.56 -2.28 -3.09
CA ALA A 51 0.64 -2.30 -1.63
C ALA A 51 1.09 -3.67 -1.13
N GLU A 52 0.49 -4.75 -1.66
CA GLU A 52 0.83 -6.13 -1.29
C GLU A 52 2.31 -6.44 -1.61
N LEU A 53 2.80 -6.00 -2.77
CA LEU A 53 4.20 -6.20 -3.14
C LEU A 53 5.17 -5.44 -2.22
N LEU A 54 4.80 -4.24 -1.79
CA LEU A 54 5.60 -3.44 -0.86
C LEU A 54 5.58 -4.02 0.56
N GLU A 55 4.45 -4.57 1.01
CA GLU A 55 4.34 -5.29 2.28
C GLU A 55 5.22 -6.53 2.29
N ILE A 56 5.17 -7.36 1.24
CA ILE A 56 6.04 -8.53 1.10
C ILE A 56 7.52 -8.12 1.09
N ALA A 57 7.87 -7.05 0.39
CA ALA A 57 9.24 -6.55 0.37
C ALA A 57 9.70 -6.11 1.76
N THR A 58 8.84 -5.43 2.51
CA THR A 58 9.08 -5.01 3.89
C THR A 58 9.26 -6.23 4.81
N ALA A 59 8.34 -7.19 4.78
CA ALA A 59 8.40 -8.40 5.60
C ALA A 59 9.70 -9.20 5.36
N ARG A 60 10.13 -9.32 4.10
CA ARG A 60 11.43 -9.94 3.75
C ARG A 60 12.62 -9.20 4.34
N GLN A 61 12.55 -7.88 4.43
CA GLN A 61 13.60 -7.07 5.03
C GLN A 61 13.62 -7.22 6.55
N GLU A 62 12.45 -7.26 7.19
CA GLU A 62 12.31 -7.49 8.63
C GLU A 62 12.87 -8.84 9.07
N ILE A 63 12.60 -9.90 8.29
CA ILE A 63 13.19 -11.22 8.52
C ILE A 63 14.73 -11.16 8.48
N LYS A 64 15.31 -10.45 7.51
CA LYS A 64 16.78 -10.28 7.40
C LYS A 64 17.37 -9.48 8.57
N GLU A 65 16.60 -8.55 9.11
CA GLU A 65 16.98 -7.74 10.28
C GLU A 65 16.77 -8.48 11.61
N GLY A 66 16.25 -9.71 11.58
CA GLY A 66 15.98 -10.50 12.78
C GLY A 66 14.73 -10.07 13.54
N LYS A 67 13.86 -9.26 12.92
CA LYS A 67 12.53 -8.89 13.46
C LYS A 67 11.55 -10.04 13.21
N VAL A 68 11.81 -11.16 13.88
CA VAL A 68 11.00 -12.37 13.84
C VAL A 68 10.65 -12.78 15.26
N VAL A 69 9.51 -13.43 15.43
CA VAL A 69 9.09 -14.04 16.70
C VAL A 69 9.08 -15.55 16.51
N ASP A 70 9.45 -16.29 17.56
CA ASP A 70 9.28 -17.73 17.57
C ASP A 70 7.78 -18.08 17.58
N MET A 71 7.40 -19.19 16.93
CA MET A 71 6.00 -19.57 16.84
C MET A 71 5.43 -19.95 18.20
N ASP A 72 6.20 -20.66 19.02
CA ASP A 72 5.72 -21.13 20.32
C ASP A 72 5.52 -19.93 21.26
N ASP A 73 6.47 -18.98 21.26
CA ASP A 73 6.35 -17.72 22.01
C ASP A 73 5.11 -16.89 21.59
N LEU A 74 4.79 -16.87 20.29
CA LEU A 74 3.61 -16.17 19.76
C LEU A 74 2.30 -16.85 20.19
N LEU A 75 2.25 -18.17 20.21
CA LEU A 75 1.06 -18.92 20.63
C LEU A 75 0.81 -18.74 22.13
N ASP A 76 1.86 -18.80 22.94
CA ASP A 76 1.77 -18.55 24.38
C ASP A 76 1.24 -17.13 24.67
N GLU A 77 1.68 -16.11 23.92
CA GLU A 77 1.18 -14.74 24.06
C GLU A 77 -0.30 -14.62 23.69
N LEU A 78 -0.72 -15.25 22.59
CA LEU A 78 -2.11 -15.20 22.13
C LEU A 78 -3.07 -15.90 23.11
N ASP A 79 -2.68 -17.05 23.64
CA ASP A 79 -3.46 -17.77 24.65
C ASP A 79 -3.65 -16.91 25.91
N ALA A 80 -2.58 -16.25 26.39
CA ALA A 80 -2.65 -15.36 27.55
C ALA A 80 -3.62 -14.16 27.35
N LEU A 81 -3.69 -13.63 26.13
CA LEU A 81 -4.63 -12.55 25.79
C LEU A 81 -6.09 -13.01 25.85
N THR A 82 -6.40 -14.19 25.28
CA THR A 82 -7.77 -14.73 25.29
C THR A 82 -8.27 -15.04 26.71
N ASP A 83 -7.39 -15.59 27.55
CA ASP A 83 -7.65 -15.87 28.97
C ASP A 83 -7.97 -14.59 29.77
N THR A 84 -7.33 -13.48 29.39
CA THR A 84 -7.52 -12.18 30.05
C THR A 84 -8.85 -11.55 29.65
N ASP A 85 -9.23 -11.63 28.37
CA ASP A 85 -10.51 -11.15 27.85
C ASP A 85 -11.70 -11.92 28.44
N ASP A 86 -11.57 -13.24 28.58
CA ASP A 86 -12.63 -14.07 29.18
C ASP A 86 -12.84 -13.73 30.66
N ARG A 87 -11.76 -13.50 31.42
CA ARG A 87 -11.86 -13.04 32.82
C ARG A 87 -12.53 -11.67 32.93
N ALA A 88 -12.16 -10.72 32.06
CA ALA A 88 -12.77 -9.39 32.04
C ALA A 88 -14.26 -9.42 31.70
N ARG A 89 -14.70 -10.39 30.88
CA ARG A 89 -16.10 -10.58 30.50
C ARG A 89 -16.94 -11.25 31.59
N THR A 90 -16.36 -12.20 32.34
CA THR A 90 -17.03 -12.83 33.48
C THR A 90 -17.16 -11.91 34.69
N ASP A 91 -16.21 -10.99 34.89
CA ASP A 91 -16.28 -10.01 36.00
C ASP A 91 -17.27 -8.86 35.74
N ALA A 92 -17.73 -8.69 34.49
CA ALA A 92 -18.70 -7.66 34.09
C ALA A 92 -20.17 -8.14 34.04
N ALA A 93 -20.43 -9.42 34.35
CA ALA A 93 -21.76 -10.06 34.33
C ALA A 93 -22.27 -10.33 35.75
#